data_AF-A0A919Q8B5-F1
#
_entry.id   AF-A0A919Q8B5-F1
#
_cell.length_a   1.000
_cell.length_b   1.000
_cell.length_c   1.000
_cell.angle_alpha   90.00
_cell.angle_beta   90.00
_cell.angle_gamma   90.00
#
_symmetry.space_group_name_H-M   'P 1'
#
loop_
_entity.id
_entity.type
_entity.pdbx_description
1 polymer ?
#
loop_
_entity_poly.entity_id
_entity_poly.type
_entity_poly.pdbx_seq_one_letter_code
_entity_poly.pdbx_strand_id
1 'polypeptide(L)'
;MITRTVTALVTAALASATAVTALTGPAAAESAQRARCPERNFCVYQHSGYGGASFWARRSYPSWNKQRATVRRLVNEDSSAFNQWKKLRAAIYSEPALGGFITVCTRPDAGFKKFAGSDNDNGEGHVSTTRC
;
A
#
# COMPACT_ATOMS: atom_id res chain seq x y z
N MET A 1 -45.02 -43.83 31.91
CA MET A 1 -43.91 -44.44 31.13
C MET A 1 -44.00 -43.94 29.70
N ILE A 2 -43.03 -43.13 29.27
CA ILE A 2 -42.27 -43.20 28.01
C ILE A 2 -41.24 -42.06 28.15
N THR A 3 -40.00 -42.47 28.39
CA THR A 3 -38.81 -41.66 28.57
C THR A 3 -38.42 -41.09 27.20
N ARG A 4 -38.26 -39.76 27.07
CA ARG A 4 -37.71 -39.14 25.86
C ARG A 4 -36.24 -38.80 26.07
N THR A 5 -35.41 -39.47 25.29
CA THR A 5 -33.95 -39.43 25.27
C THR A 5 -33.42 -38.06 24.86
N VAL A 6 -32.39 -37.59 25.57
CA VAL A 6 -31.57 -36.42 25.25
C VAL A 6 -30.64 -36.75 24.09
N THR A 7 -30.48 -35.83 23.14
CA THR A 7 -29.28 -35.80 22.28
C THR A 7 -28.89 -34.35 22.02
N ALA A 8 -28.01 -33.84 22.88
CA ALA A 8 -27.30 -32.60 22.64
C ALA A 8 -26.22 -32.88 21.58
N LEU A 9 -26.33 -32.27 20.40
CA LEU A 9 -25.22 -32.22 19.45
C LEU A 9 -24.39 -30.96 19.73
N VAL A 10 -23.33 -31.15 20.52
CA VAL A 10 -22.19 -30.24 20.60
C VAL A 10 -21.37 -30.45 19.33
N THR A 11 -21.46 -29.53 18.37
CA THR A 11 -20.48 -29.46 17.28
C THR A 11 -19.45 -28.39 17.63
N ALA A 12 -18.47 -28.80 18.43
CA ALA A 12 -17.23 -28.06 18.60
C ALA A 12 -16.45 -28.15 17.28
N ALA A 13 -16.54 -27.13 16.43
CA ALA A 13 -15.61 -26.96 15.33
C ALA A 13 -14.32 -26.36 15.90
N LEU A 14 -13.34 -27.24 16.18
CA LEU A 14 -11.97 -26.83 16.46
C LEU A 14 -11.41 -26.14 15.22
N ALA A 15 -11.44 -24.81 15.20
CA ALA A 15 -10.55 -24.05 14.34
C ALA A 15 -9.16 -24.11 14.96
N SER A 16 -8.41 -25.12 14.55
CA SER A 16 -6.97 -25.22 14.78
C SER A 16 -6.28 -24.05 14.08
N ALA A 17 -6.24 -22.90 14.74
CA ALA A 17 -5.30 -21.84 14.41
C ALA A 17 -3.91 -22.39 14.72
N THR A 18 -3.31 -23.07 13.75
CA THR A 18 -1.87 -23.27 13.72
C THR A 18 -1.28 -21.87 13.59
N ALA A 19 -0.94 -21.31 14.75
CA ALA A 19 -0.03 -20.20 14.85
C ALA A 19 1.30 -20.70 14.28
N VAL A 20 1.46 -20.55 12.96
CA VAL A 20 2.78 -20.48 12.36
C VAL A 20 3.35 -19.19 12.94
N THR A 21 4.13 -19.32 14.01
CA THR A 21 5.13 -18.35 14.43
C THR A 21 6.12 -18.26 13.28
N ALA A 22 5.69 -17.60 12.21
CA ALA A 22 6.56 -17.20 11.15
C ALA A 22 7.55 -16.25 11.83
N LEU A 23 8.81 -16.66 11.76
CA LEU A 23 9.98 -15.86 12.07
C LEU A 23 9.98 -14.67 11.08
N THR A 24 9.01 -13.77 11.21
CA THR A 24 8.84 -12.61 10.33
C THR A 24 9.79 -11.55 10.81
N GLY A 25 11.07 -11.74 10.48
CA GLY A 25 11.98 -10.63 10.43
C GLY A 25 11.38 -9.50 9.57
N PRO A 26 11.80 -8.24 9.77
CA PRO A 26 11.23 -7.07 9.09
C PRO A 26 11.08 -7.24 7.57
N ALA A 27 11.99 -7.97 6.92
CA ALA A 27 11.94 -8.28 5.49
C ALA A 27 10.68 -9.08 5.05
N ALA A 28 10.16 -9.98 5.89
CA ALA A 28 8.96 -10.76 5.56
C ALA A 28 7.69 -9.90 5.65
N ALA A 29 7.60 -9.02 6.66
CA ALA A 29 6.50 -8.07 6.78
C ALA A 29 6.48 -7.06 5.61
N GLU A 30 7.66 -6.58 5.20
CA GLU A 30 7.83 -5.71 4.03
C GLU A 30 7.36 -6.37 2.73
N SER A 31 7.70 -7.66 2.53
CA SER A 31 7.28 -8.41 1.33
C SER A 31 5.76 -8.60 1.26
N ALA A 32 5.11 -8.85 2.40
CA ALA A 32 3.67 -8.99 2.49
C ALA A 32 2.94 -7.66 2.24
N GLN A 33 3.52 -6.54 2.65
CA GLN A 33 2.91 -5.21 2.42
C GLN A 33 3.14 -4.69 1.00
N ARG A 34 4.29 -4.98 0.38
CA ARG A 34 4.49 -4.80 -1.07
C ARG A 34 3.47 -5.60 -1.87
N ALA A 35 3.17 -6.83 -1.45
CA ALA A 35 2.19 -7.70 -2.11
C ALA A 35 0.74 -7.17 -2.04
N ARG A 36 0.44 -6.24 -1.13
CA ARG A 36 -0.87 -5.55 -1.08
C ARG A 36 -1.04 -4.51 -2.18
N CYS A 37 0.04 -4.11 -2.86
CA CYS A 37 -0.07 -3.22 -4.01
C CYS A 37 -0.69 -3.99 -5.19
N PRO A 38 -1.91 -3.64 -5.65
CA PRO A 38 -2.55 -4.41 -6.70
C PRO A 38 -1.83 -4.19 -8.04
N GLU A 39 -1.85 -5.20 -8.90
CA GLU A 39 -1.21 -5.12 -10.21
C GLU A 39 -1.64 -3.88 -10.99
N ARG A 40 -0.70 -3.28 -11.74
CA ARG A 40 -0.94 -2.07 -12.56
C ARG A 40 -1.40 -0.85 -11.73
N ASN A 41 -0.89 -0.72 -10.51
CA ASN A 41 -1.07 0.48 -9.70
C ASN A 41 0.28 0.99 -9.21
N PHE A 42 0.28 2.26 -8.84
CA PHE A 42 1.32 2.84 -8.00
C PHE A 42 0.76 3.01 -6.59
N CYS A 43 1.47 2.50 -5.59
CA CYS A 43 1.03 2.49 -4.19
C CYS A 43 1.96 3.33 -3.33
N VAL A 44 1.38 4.11 -2.43
CA VAL A 44 2.08 4.94 -1.45
C VAL A 44 1.66 4.55 -0.05
N TYR A 45 2.58 4.68 0.89
CA TYR A 45 2.45 4.14 2.24
C TYR A 45 2.92 5.18 3.25
N GLN A 46 2.15 5.32 4.34
CA GLN A 46 2.40 6.31 5.38
C GLN A 46 3.72 6.11 6.13
N HIS A 47 4.24 4.88 6.16
CA HIS A 47 5.47 4.56 6.87
C HIS A 47 6.49 3.93 5.94
N SER A 48 7.75 3.94 6.38
CA SER A 48 8.83 3.23 5.71
C SER A 48 8.55 1.72 5.64
N GLY A 49 9.21 1.03 4.70
CA GLY A 49 9.05 -0.42 4.54
C GLY A 49 7.66 -0.86 4.07
N TYR A 50 6.89 0.02 3.44
CA TYR A 50 5.52 -0.21 2.96
C TYR A 50 4.47 -0.34 4.10
N GLY A 51 4.76 0.29 5.24
CA GLY A 51 3.92 0.25 6.44
C GLY A 51 2.79 1.27 6.50
N GLY A 52 1.89 1.08 7.48
CA GLY A 52 0.84 2.04 7.81
C GLY A 52 -0.34 2.05 6.84
N ALA A 53 -1.06 3.18 6.84
CA ALA A 53 -2.11 3.43 5.87
C ALA A 53 -1.52 3.47 4.45
N SER A 54 -2.32 3.07 3.46
CA SER A 54 -1.88 3.06 2.07
C SER A 54 -2.96 3.54 1.13
N PHE A 55 -2.51 4.05 -0.01
CA PHE A 55 -3.34 4.43 -1.14
C PHE A 55 -2.70 3.93 -2.42
N TRP A 56 -3.52 3.66 -3.43
CA TRP A 56 -3.01 3.25 -4.74
C TRP A 56 -3.75 3.94 -5.88
N ALA A 57 -3.00 4.16 -6.94
CA ALA A 57 -3.43 4.87 -8.12
C ALA A 57 -3.24 4.01 -9.37
N ARG A 58 -4.36 3.69 -10.04
CA ARG A 58 -4.36 3.06 -11.38
C ARG A 58 -4.22 4.06 -12.53
N ARG A 59 -4.37 5.36 -12.25
CA ARG A 59 -4.36 6.42 -13.26
C ARG A 59 -3.68 7.65 -12.71
N SER A 60 -3.36 8.57 -13.59
CA SER A 60 -2.83 9.88 -13.23
C SER A 60 -3.86 10.65 -12.41
N TYR A 61 -3.39 11.28 -11.35
CA TYR A 61 -4.17 12.17 -10.51
C TYR A 61 -3.49 13.52 -10.50
N PRO A 62 -4.10 14.57 -11.09
CA PRO A 62 -3.50 15.89 -11.09
C PRO A 62 -3.41 16.50 -9.68
N SER A 63 -4.20 16.02 -8.72
CA SER A 63 -4.03 16.38 -7.31
C SER A 63 -4.55 15.26 -6.42
N TRP A 64 -3.70 14.78 -5.52
CA TRP A 64 -4.07 13.84 -4.47
C TRP A 64 -4.98 14.49 -3.42
N ASN A 65 -4.75 15.77 -3.13
CA ASN A 65 -5.57 16.54 -2.19
C ASN A 65 -7.05 16.67 -2.61
N LYS A 66 -7.36 16.47 -3.90
CA LYS A 66 -8.72 16.43 -4.43
C LYS A 66 -9.37 15.04 -4.39
N GLN A 67 -8.67 14.02 -3.89
CA GLN A 67 -9.20 12.67 -3.73
C GLN A 67 -9.87 12.49 -2.36
N ARG A 68 -10.40 11.28 -2.09
CA ARG A 68 -11.08 10.93 -0.84
C ARG A 68 -10.21 11.25 0.39
N ALA A 69 -10.83 11.49 1.55
CA ALA A 69 -10.16 11.91 2.77
C ALA A 69 -8.97 11.02 3.20
N THR A 70 -9.03 9.71 2.94
CA THR A 70 -7.92 8.78 3.20
C THR A 70 -6.67 9.09 2.37
N VAL A 71 -6.85 9.59 1.14
CA VAL A 71 -5.75 10.02 0.27
C VAL A 71 -5.17 11.33 0.78
N ARG A 72 -6.03 12.29 1.18
CA ARG A 72 -5.63 13.59 1.73
C ARG A 72 -4.69 13.47 2.94
N ARG A 73 -4.84 12.41 3.75
CA ARG A 73 -3.94 12.14 4.88
C ARG A 73 -2.58 11.59 4.48
N LEU A 74 -2.46 11.01 3.29
CA LEU A 74 -1.19 10.50 2.77
C LEU A 74 -0.44 11.55 1.95
N VAL A 75 -1.14 12.60 1.52
CA VAL A 75 -0.51 13.76 0.89
C VAL A 75 0.41 14.43 1.91
N ASN A 76 1.68 14.56 1.55
CA ASN A 76 2.75 15.08 2.41
C ASN A 76 3.14 14.18 3.60
N GLU A 77 2.66 12.92 3.62
CA GLU A 77 2.91 11.96 4.71
C GLU A 77 3.36 10.58 4.22
N ASP A 78 3.55 10.37 2.90
CA ASP A 78 4.04 9.08 2.42
C ASP A 78 5.56 8.94 2.58
N SER A 79 5.99 7.87 3.24
CA SER A 79 7.41 7.59 3.50
C SER A 79 7.98 6.48 2.62
N SER A 80 7.13 5.70 1.94
CA SER A 80 7.56 4.66 0.99
C SER A 80 6.54 4.46 -0.13
N ALA A 81 6.99 3.97 -1.28
CA ALA A 81 6.11 3.72 -2.42
C ALA A 81 6.57 2.53 -3.26
N PHE A 82 5.61 1.87 -3.91
CA PHE A 82 5.86 0.73 -4.79
C PHE A 82 5.05 0.83 -6.09
N ASN A 83 5.72 0.64 -7.22
CA ASN A 83 5.13 0.69 -8.54
C ASN A 83 4.94 -0.72 -9.11
N GLN A 84 3.70 -1.20 -9.17
CA GLN A 84 3.34 -2.49 -9.79
C GLN A 84 3.16 -2.41 -11.31
N TRP A 85 3.39 -1.26 -11.95
CA TRP A 85 3.38 -1.20 -13.40
C TRP A 85 4.60 -1.93 -13.96
N LYS A 86 4.38 -2.87 -14.88
CA LYS A 86 5.47 -3.64 -15.52
C LYS A 86 6.20 -2.89 -16.64
N LYS A 87 5.60 -1.81 -17.16
CA LYS A 87 6.15 -1.03 -18.29
C LYS A 87 6.18 0.47 -18.06
N LEU A 88 5.46 0.98 -17.06
CA LEU A 88 5.38 2.40 -16.78
C LEU A 88 6.14 2.71 -15.50
N ARG A 89 6.75 3.88 -15.49
CA ARG A 89 7.21 4.57 -14.31
C ARG A 89 6.02 5.23 -13.60
N ALA A 90 6.14 5.43 -12.30
CA ALA A 90 5.27 6.35 -11.59
C ALA A 90 6.09 7.58 -11.19
N ALA A 91 5.53 8.75 -11.49
CA ALA A 91 6.12 10.03 -11.10
C ALA A 91 5.17 10.78 -10.18
N ILE A 92 5.72 11.39 -9.13
CA ILE A 92 5.04 12.34 -8.28
C ILE A 92 5.68 13.72 -8.46
N TYR A 93 4.84 14.73 -8.58
CA TYR A 93 5.19 16.14 -8.77
C TYR A 93 4.89 16.92 -7.51
N SER A 94 5.76 17.88 -7.18
CA SER A 94 5.64 18.74 -5.99
C SER A 94 4.39 19.61 -6.00
N GLU A 95 3.79 19.85 -7.16
CA GLU A 95 2.59 20.68 -7.31
C GLU A 95 1.42 19.93 -7.97
N PRO A 96 0.18 20.42 -7.75
CA PRO A 96 -0.97 19.97 -8.52
C PRO A 96 -0.80 20.16 -10.03
N ALA A 97 -1.70 19.53 -10.80
CA ALA A 97 -1.71 19.51 -12.25
C ALA A 97 -0.42 18.99 -12.91
N LEU A 98 0.37 18.20 -12.18
CA LEU A 98 1.68 17.69 -12.61
C LEU A 98 2.70 18.83 -12.84
N GLY A 99 2.59 19.91 -12.05
CA GLY A 99 3.49 21.07 -12.08
C GLY A 99 4.68 20.94 -11.14
N GLY A 100 5.57 21.94 -11.13
CA GLY A 100 6.75 21.94 -10.28
C GLY A 100 7.79 20.88 -10.68
N PHE A 101 8.56 20.40 -9.70
CA PHE A 101 9.60 19.39 -9.91
C PHE A 101 9.12 18.00 -9.51
N ILE A 102 9.77 16.96 -10.04
CA ILE A 102 9.47 15.57 -9.71
C ILE A 102 10.12 15.23 -8.36
N THR A 103 9.30 14.85 -7.38
CA THR A 103 9.76 14.40 -6.05
C THR A 103 10.04 12.90 -6.04
N VAL A 104 9.28 12.14 -6.83
CA VAL A 104 9.45 10.70 -6.99
C VAL A 104 9.49 10.30 -8.44
N CYS A 105 10.44 9.45 -8.79
CA CYS A 105 10.44 8.71 -10.04
C CYS A 105 10.79 7.25 -9.77
N THR A 106 9.82 6.36 -9.93
CA THR A 106 10.04 4.92 -9.79
C THR A 106 10.19 4.25 -11.15
N ARG A 107 11.08 3.26 -11.24
CA ARG A 107 11.11 2.35 -12.39
C ARG A 107 9.87 1.44 -12.39
N PRO A 108 9.57 0.79 -13.53
CA PRO A 108 8.60 -0.31 -13.54
C PRO A 108 8.99 -1.40 -12.52
N ASP A 109 8.00 -1.96 -11.83
CA ASP A 109 8.14 -3.01 -10.81
C ASP A 109 9.12 -2.69 -9.66
N ALA A 110 9.31 -1.40 -9.38
CA ALA A 110 10.27 -0.92 -8.39
C ALA A 110 9.61 0.00 -7.36
N GLY A 111 10.28 0.17 -6.24
CA GLY A 111 9.85 1.07 -5.18
C GLY A 111 11.02 1.49 -4.31
N PHE A 112 10.74 2.36 -3.36
CA PHE A 112 11.69 2.79 -2.33
C PHE A 112 11.06 2.55 -0.96
N LYS A 113 11.88 2.12 -0.01
CA LYS A 113 11.45 1.79 1.36
C LYS A 113 11.48 2.99 2.30
N LYS A 114 12.18 4.06 1.93
CA LYS A 114 12.27 5.32 2.66
C LYS A 114 12.57 6.44 1.67
N PHE A 115 11.99 7.62 1.86
CA PHE A 115 12.46 8.82 1.17
C PHE A 115 13.89 9.18 1.58
N ALA A 116 14.68 9.63 0.61
CA ALA A 116 16.05 10.05 0.85
C ALA A 116 16.06 11.48 1.43
N GLY A 117 16.46 11.62 2.70
CA GLY A 117 16.70 12.93 3.31
C GLY A 117 15.49 13.62 3.97
N SER A 118 14.29 13.04 3.87
CA SER A 118 13.10 13.47 4.62
C SER A 118 12.33 12.25 5.11
N ASP A 119 11.47 12.45 6.12
CA ASP A 119 10.60 11.38 6.60
C ASP A 119 9.42 11.13 5.65
N ASN A 120 9.00 12.14 4.86
CA ASN A 120 7.85 12.08 3.95
C ASN A 120 8.14 12.77 2.59
N ASP A 121 7.44 12.34 1.53
CA ASP A 121 7.26 13.15 0.31
C ASP A 121 6.47 14.42 0.62
N ASN A 122 6.54 15.42 -0.26
CA ASN A 122 5.59 16.55 -0.30
C ASN A 122 4.90 16.66 -1.67
N GLY A 123 4.69 15.52 -2.32
CA GLY A 123 4.16 15.44 -3.67
C GLY A 123 2.63 15.51 -3.72
N GLU A 124 2.10 16.18 -4.74
CA GLU A 124 0.67 16.47 -4.90
C GLU A 124 0.09 15.88 -6.18
N GLY A 125 0.87 15.78 -7.25
CA GLY A 125 0.42 15.29 -8.56
C GLY A 125 1.04 13.94 -8.91
N HIS A 126 0.25 12.97 -9.37
CA HIS A 126 0.74 11.65 -9.81
C HIS A 126 0.45 11.38 -11.29
N VAL A 127 1.40 10.74 -11.96
CA VAL A 127 1.24 10.24 -13.32
C VAL A 127 1.92 8.89 -13.49
N SER A 128 1.28 7.99 -14.23
CA SER A 128 1.93 6.79 -14.77
C SER A 128 2.42 7.10 -16.19
N THR A 129 3.73 7.00 -16.41
CA THR A 129 4.41 7.57 -17.58
C THR A 129 5.53 6.65 -18.06
N THR A 130 5.99 6.80 -19.30
CA THR A 130 7.17 6.08 -19.81
C THR A 130 8.48 6.71 -19.35
N ARG A 131 8.45 7.97 -18.91
CA ARG A 131 9.61 8.74 -18.47
C ARG A 131 9.32 9.62 -17.26
N CYS A 132 10.34 9.73 -16.42
CA CYS A 132 10.65 10.89 -15.61
C CYS A 132 12.15 11.14 -15.87
#